data_AF-A0AAW2V5U6-F1
#
_entry.id   AF-A0AAW2V5U6-F1
#
_cell.length_a   1.000
_cell.length_b   1.000
_cell.length_c   1.000
_cell.angle_alpha   90.00
_cell.angle_beta   90.00
_cell.angle_gamma   90.00
#
_symmetry.space_group_name_H-M   'P 1'
#
loop_
_entity.id
_entity.type
_entity.pdbx_description
1 polymer ?
#
loop_
_entity_poly.entity_id
_entity_poly.type
_entity_poly.pdbx_seq_one_letter_code
_entity_poly.pdbx_strand_id
1 'polypeptide(L)'
;MEIDDADNSDKNSGSAPESKSKGKRKLYVGSQDLGFRRDHMEVLSPTKDGIVVDWDMVENIWDHALRKCLLVDPKEHPMLLAEPCSNTQQQRE
;
A
#
# COMPACT_ATOMS: atom_id res chain seq x y z
N MET A 1 34.47 0.58 42.79
CA MET A 1 33.43 1.62 42.93
C MET A 1 33.82 2.67 41.91
N GLU A 2 33.48 2.41 40.65
CA GLU A 2 33.72 3.34 39.55
C GLU A 2 32.35 3.81 39.09
N ILE A 3 32.23 5.12 38.98
CA ILE A 3 31.01 5.89 38.81
C ILE A 3 30.65 5.87 37.32
N ASP A 4 29.42 5.46 37.02
CA ASP A 4 28.80 5.58 35.71
C ASP A 4 28.54 7.07 35.41
N ASP A 5 29.17 7.59 34.35
CA ASP A 5 28.79 8.86 33.72
C ASP A 5 28.13 8.58 32.37
N ALA A 6 26.95 9.18 32.19
CA ALA A 6 25.96 8.91 31.17
C ALA A 6 26.36 9.35 29.76
N ASP A 7 26.00 8.54 28.76
CA ASP A 7 25.67 9.03 27.42
C ASP A 7 24.34 8.39 26.97
N ASN A 8 23.26 9.11 27.22
CA ASN A 8 21.98 8.87 26.60
C ASN A 8 21.94 9.64 25.27
N SER A 9 22.02 8.93 24.15
CA SER A 9 21.52 9.42 22.88
C SER A 9 20.66 8.37 22.20
N ASP A 10 19.39 8.33 22.60
CA ASP A 10 18.27 7.71 21.89
C ASP A 10 18.23 8.17 20.41
N LYS A 11 18.93 7.44 19.54
CA LYS A 11 18.70 7.49 18.09
C LYS A 11 17.56 6.53 17.77
N ASN A 12 16.34 7.02 17.97
CA ASN A 12 15.13 6.49 17.38
C ASN A 12 15.29 6.49 15.84
N SER A 13 15.80 5.38 15.30
CA SER A 13 15.79 5.11 13.88
C SER A 13 14.35 4.80 13.49
N GLY A 14 13.63 5.85 13.13
CA GLY A 14 12.38 5.75 12.38
C GLY A 14 12.65 4.87 11.17
N SER A 15 12.26 3.61 11.28
CA SER A 15 12.43 2.60 10.26
C SER A 15 11.47 2.96 9.14
N ALA A 16 11.94 3.76 8.19
CA ALA A 16 11.35 3.83 6.87
C ALA A 16 11.20 2.38 6.38
N PRO A 17 10.04 1.97 5.82
CA PRO A 17 9.89 0.61 5.36
C PRO A 17 10.89 0.40 4.22
N GLU A 18 11.91 -0.40 4.49
CA GLU A 18 12.86 -0.84 3.49
C GLU A 18 12.08 -1.40 2.31
N SER A 19 12.24 -0.78 1.14
CA SER A 19 11.77 -1.31 -0.12
C SER A 19 12.61 -2.54 -0.49
N LYS A 20 12.36 -3.66 0.20
CA LYS A 20 12.79 -4.98 -0.23
C LYS A 20 12.47 -5.09 -1.71
N SER A 21 13.45 -5.50 -2.51
CA SER A 21 13.29 -5.74 -3.94
C SER A 21 12.16 -6.73 -4.15
N LYS A 22 10.95 -6.21 -4.37
CA LYS A 22 9.75 -7.00 -4.60
C LYS A 22 9.98 -7.71 -5.93
N GLY A 23 10.31 -9.00 -5.87
CA GLY A 23 10.17 -9.87 -7.04
C GLY A 23 8.79 -9.62 -7.64
N LYS A 24 8.67 -9.60 -8.98
CA LYS A 24 7.43 -9.20 -9.67
C LYS A 24 6.25 -10.06 -9.19
N ARG A 25 5.49 -9.55 -8.21
CA ARG A 25 4.27 -10.20 -7.70
C ARG A 25 3.22 -10.09 -8.78
N LYS A 26 2.62 -11.21 -9.16
CA LYS A 26 1.52 -11.23 -10.13
C LYS A 26 0.21 -10.99 -9.38
N LEU A 27 -0.40 -9.84 -9.62
CA LEU A 27 -1.67 -9.45 -9.00
C LEU A 27 -2.83 -9.78 -9.93
N TYR A 28 -3.92 -10.27 -9.34
CA TYR A 28 -5.16 -10.61 -10.02
C TYR A 28 -6.28 -9.79 -9.36
N VAL A 29 -7.07 -9.07 -10.16
CA VAL A 29 -8.06 -8.11 -9.68
C VAL A 29 -9.35 -8.26 -10.46
N GLY A 30 -10.47 -8.20 -9.75
CA GLY A 30 -11.82 -8.27 -10.31
C GLY A 30 -12.53 -9.58 -10.00
N SER A 31 -13.86 -9.56 -10.06
CA SER A 31 -14.70 -10.69 -9.67
C SER A 31 -14.45 -11.94 -10.53
N GLN A 32 -14.13 -11.74 -11.81
CA GLN A 32 -13.79 -12.86 -12.71
C GLN A 32 -12.49 -13.55 -12.26
N ASP A 33 -11.46 -12.77 -11.94
CA ASP A 33 -10.17 -13.30 -11.54
C ASP A 33 -10.22 -14.05 -10.21
N LEU A 34 -11.05 -13.58 -9.27
CA LEU A 34 -11.29 -14.25 -7.99
C LEU A 34 -12.06 -15.57 -8.13
N GLY A 35 -12.84 -15.74 -9.20
CA GLY A 35 -13.61 -16.97 -9.47
C GLY A 35 -12.77 -18.18 -9.87
N PHE A 36 -11.49 -17.99 -10.20
CA PHE A 36 -10.58 -19.06 -10.59
C PHE A 36 -9.65 -19.45 -9.44
N ARG A 37 -9.77 -20.68 -8.95
CA ARG A 37 -8.79 -21.26 -8.03
C ARG A 37 -7.42 -21.31 -8.73
N ARG A 38 -6.40 -20.80 -8.03
CA ARG A 38 -4.99 -20.92 -8.41
C ARG A 38 -4.24 -21.41 -7.19
N ASP A 39 -3.43 -22.45 -7.36
CA ASP A 39 -2.60 -22.93 -6.27
C ASP A 39 -1.55 -21.87 -5.91
N HIS A 40 -1.25 -21.74 -4.61
CA HIS A 40 -0.35 -20.71 -4.06
C HIS A 40 -0.80 -19.25 -4.30
N MET A 41 -2.11 -19.01 -4.47
CA MET A 41 -2.68 -17.67 -4.51
C MET A 41 -3.19 -17.26 -3.13
N GLU A 42 -2.84 -16.05 -2.70
CA GLU A 42 -3.35 -15.44 -1.48
C GLU A 42 -4.31 -14.30 -1.83
N VAL A 43 -5.36 -14.14 -1.02
CA VAL A 43 -6.29 -13.01 -1.10
C VAL A 43 -5.95 -12.04 0.02
N LEU A 44 -5.53 -10.84 -0.36
CA LEU A 44 -5.06 -9.81 0.56
C LEU A 44 -5.87 -8.52 0.39
N SER A 45 -5.98 -7.74 1.47
CA SER A 45 -6.54 -6.39 1.44
C SER A 45 -5.41 -5.37 1.24
N PRO A 46 -5.55 -4.40 0.31
CA PRO A 46 -4.57 -3.32 0.14
C PRO A 46 -4.60 -2.28 1.27
N THR A 47 -5.65 -2.29 2.10
CA THR A 47 -5.86 -1.36 3.21
C THR A 47 -6.03 -2.10 4.53
N LYS A 48 -5.61 -1.45 5.61
CA LYS A 48 -5.82 -1.87 6.99
C LYS A 48 -6.37 -0.68 7.78
N ASP A 49 -7.49 -0.87 8.47
CA ASP A 49 -8.18 0.19 9.23
C ASP A 49 -8.47 1.45 8.39
N GLY A 50 -8.75 1.26 7.10
CA GLY A 50 -9.00 2.34 6.13
C GLY A 50 -7.75 3.05 5.60
N ILE A 51 -6.57 2.72 6.11
CA ILE A 51 -5.28 3.29 5.68
C ILE A 51 -4.62 2.36 4.67
N VAL A 52 -4.02 2.93 3.62
CA VAL A 52 -3.32 2.16 2.58
C VAL A 52 -2.03 1.57 3.14
N VAL A 53 -1.84 0.26 2.95
CA VAL A 53 -0.64 -0.47 3.39
C VAL A 53 0.17 -1.06 2.23
N ASP A 54 -0.44 -1.28 1.07
CA ASP A 54 0.27 -1.73 -0.15
C ASP A 54 -0.21 -0.93 -1.38
N TRP A 55 0.55 0.11 -1.74
CA TRP A 55 0.25 0.97 -2.87
C TRP A 55 0.26 0.24 -4.22
N ASP A 56 1.11 -0.77 -4.41
CA ASP A 56 1.15 -1.55 -5.66
C ASP A 56 -0.22 -2.21 -5.91
N MET A 57 -0.86 -2.69 -4.85
CA MET A 57 -2.17 -3.33 -4.94
C MET A 57 -3.28 -2.30 -5.22
N VAL A 58 -3.23 -1.13 -4.58
CA VAL A 58 -4.17 -0.02 -4.85
C VAL A 58 -4.08 0.42 -6.30
N GLU A 59 -2.87 0.60 -6.84
CA GLU A 59 -2.66 0.98 -8.24
C GLU A 59 -3.23 -0.07 -9.20
N ASN A 60 -3.04 -1.37 -8.92
CA ASN A 60 -3.62 -2.44 -9.73
C ASN A 60 -5.15 -2.45 -9.67
N ILE A 61 -5.74 -2.10 -8.52
CA ILE A 61 -7.19 -1.95 -8.38
C ILE A 61 -7.71 -0.77 -9.20
N TRP A 62 -7.05 0.39 -9.12
CA TRP A 62 -7.42 1.57 -9.90
C TRP A 62 -7.26 1.32 -11.40
N ASP A 63 -6.17 0.70 -11.84
CA ASP A 63 -5.96 0.35 -13.26
C ASP A 63 -7.08 -0.57 -13.79
N HIS A 64 -7.42 -1.61 -13.02
CA HIS A 64 -8.53 -2.50 -13.36
C HIS A 64 -9.86 -1.74 -13.45
N ALA A 65 -10.19 -0.93 -12.44
CA ALA A 65 -11.45 -0.20 -12.40
C ALA A 65 -11.55 0.85 -13.52
N LEU A 66 -10.55 1.70 -13.68
CA LEU A 66 -10.59 2.84 -14.60
C LEU A 66 -10.36 2.40 -16.05
N ARG A 67 -9.33 1.59 -16.32
CA ARG A 67 -8.98 1.23 -17.70
C ARG A 67 -9.71 0.00 -18.22
N LYS A 68 -9.94 -1.02 -17.38
CA LYS A 68 -10.55 -2.28 -17.85
C LYS A 68 -12.07 -2.29 -17.71
N CYS A 69 -12.60 -1.74 -16.63
CA CYS A 69 -14.05 -1.71 -16.40
C CYS A 69 -14.71 -0.47 -17.01
N LEU A 70 -14.18 0.73 -16.70
CA LEU A 70 -14.78 1.99 -17.15
C LEU A 70 -14.25 2.48 -18.51
N LEU A 71 -13.15 1.90 -19.00
CA LEU A 71 -12.52 2.24 -20.29
C LEU A 71 -12.12 3.73 -20.41
N VAL A 72 -11.71 4.34 -19.29
CA VAL A 72 -11.27 5.74 -19.24
C VAL A 72 -9.76 5.84 -19.03
N ASP A 73 -9.14 6.89 -19.58
CA ASP A 73 -7.78 7.25 -19.19
C ASP A 73 -7.82 8.13 -17.93
N PRO A 74 -7.26 7.68 -16.78
CA PRO A 74 -7.18 8.50 -15.57
C PRO A 74 -6.47 9.83 -15.75
N LYS A 75 -5.61 9.98 -16.77
CA LYS A 75 -4.90 11.24 -17.02
C LYS A 75 -5.79 12.36 -17.55
N GLU A 76 -6.90 12.00 -18.19
CA GLU A 76 -7.81 12.96 -18.84
C GLU A 76 -9.02 13.31 -17.93
N HIS A 77 -9.08 12.74 -16.72
CA HIS A 77 -10.23 12.87 -15.83
C HIS A 77 -9.80 13.26 -14.41
N PRO A 78 -10.38 14.31 -13.81
CA PRO A 78 -10.08 14.65 -12.42
C PRO A 78 -10.60 13.56 -11.47
N MET A 79 -9.81 13.23 -10.45
CA MET A 79 -10.17 12.24 -9.43
C MET A 79 -10.43 12.93 -8.08
N LEU A 80 -11.53 12.54 -7.43
CA LEU A 80 -11.81 12.89 -6.05
C LEU A 80 -11.54 11.68 -5.17
N LEU A 81 -10.67 11.82 -4.18
CA LEU A 81 -10.33 10.78 -3.21
C LEU A 81 -10.82 11.18 -1.82
N ALA A 82 -11.22 10.18 -1.03
CA ALA A 82 -11.62 10.33 0.36
C ALA A 82 -10.79 9.37 1.22
N GLU A 83 -10.42 9.81 2.41
CA GLU A 83 -9.59 9.05 3.34
C GLU A 83 -10.09 9.20 4.79
N PRO A 84 -9.68 8.29 5.69
CA PRO A 84 -10.02 8.40 7.11
C PRO A 84 -9.38 9.63 7.78
N CYS A 85 -10.04 10.18 8.79
CA CYS A 85 -9.49 11.30 9.58
C CYS A 85 -8.18 10.97 10.32
N SER A 86 -7.90 9.68 10.53
CA SER A 86 -6.69 9.18 11.18
C SER A 86 -5.51 8.98 10.23
N ASN A 87 -5.65 9.31 8.93
CA ASN A 87 -4.55 9.18 7.98
C ASN A 87 -3.48 10.25 8.25
N THR A 88 -2.20 9.84 8.24
CA THR A 88 -1.10 10.78 8.43
C THR A 88 -0.86 11.60 7.17
N GLN A 89 -0.37 12.84 7.30
CA GLN A 89 -0.05 13.67 6.12
C GLN A 89 0.96 12.99 5.19
N GLN A 90 1.95 12.29 5.75
CA GLN A 90 2.94 11.56 4.98
C GLN A 90 2.36 10.39 4.18
N GLN A 91 1.26 9.77 4.64
CA GLN A 91 0.60 8.71 3.87
C GLN A 91 -0.34 9.28 2.79
N ARG A 92 -0.75 10.54 2.92
CA ARG A 92 -1.61 11.23 1.96
C ARG A 92 -0.82 11.81 0.78
N GLU A 93 0.34 12.39 1.07
CA GLU A 93 1.24 13.04 0.09
C GLU A 93 2.19 12.05 -0.58
#